data_AF-A0A821A0L5-F1
#
_entry.id   AF-A0A821A0L5-F1
#
_cell.length_a   1.000
_cell.length_b   1.000
_cell.length_c   1.000
_cell.angle_alpha   90.00
_cell.angle_beta   90.00
_cell.angle_gamma   90.00
#
_symmetry.space_group_name_H-M   'P 1'
#
loop_
_entity.id
_entity.type
_entity.pdbx_description
1 polymer ?
#
loop_
_entity_poly.entity_id
_entity_poly.type
_entity_poly.pdbx_seq_one_letter_code
_entity_poly.pdbx_strand_id
1 'polypeptide(L)'
;YNKSIILDWSTFKIAIVKAYQPSLHETLLRLEQRLQLCDESVMDYYHDKIHLCLQADSNMSSPMIIHYLTKGLKQSLIAHVIRRHPATPPEFLAVAQDEEKI
;
A
#
# COMPACT_ATOMS: atom_id res chain seq x y z
N TYR A 1 -20.56 -22.89 3.28
CA TYR A 1 -20.23 -22.39 4.64
C TYR A 1 -20.56 -23.51 5.62
N ASN A 2 -19.56 -24.13 6.26
CA ASN A 2 -19.78 -25.32 7.09
C ASN A 2 -19.83 -24.93 8.57
N LYS A 3 -21.00 -25.06 9.21
CA LYS A 3 -21.26 -24.55 10.58
C LYS A 3 -20.46 -25.30 11.67
N SER A 4 -19.90 -26.46 11.36
CA SER A 4 -19.17 -27.34 12.29
C SER A 4 -17.76 -26.87 12.66
N ILE A 5 -17.24 -25.80 12.04
CA ILE A 5 -15.84 -25.34 12.21
C ILE A 5 -15.72 -24.18 13.21
N ILE A 6 -16.83 -23.53 13.56
CA ILE A 6 -16.84 -22.40 14.51
C ILE A 6 -17.14 -22.95 15.90
N LEU A 7 -16.09 -23.24 16.66
CA LEU A 7 -16.18 -23.82 17.99
C LEU A 7 -16.03 -22.75 19.09
N ASP A 8 -15.44 -21.60 18.76
CA ASP A 8 -15.18 -20.50 19.70
C ASP A 8 -15.10 -19.14 18.99
N TRP A 9 -14.95 -18.08 19.77
CA TRP A 9 -14.84 -16.71 19.25
C TRP A 9 -13.62 -16.49 18.35
N SER A 10 -12.53 -17.24 18.58
CA SER A 10 -11.28 -17.09 17.82
C SER A 10 -11.42 -17.66 16.41
N THR A 11 -11.95 -18.87 16.30
CA THR A 11 -12.27 -19.54 15.03
C THR A 11 -13.32 -18.77 14.23
N PHE A 12 -14.32 -18.19 14.90
CA PHE A 12 -15.27 -17.28 14.26
C PHE A 12 -14.60 -16.06 13.64
N LYS A 13 -13.74 -15.36 14.38
CA LYS A 13 -13.00 -14.19 13.88
C LYS A 13 -12.14 -14.53 12.66
N ILE A 14 -11.42 -15.65 12.72
CA ILE A 14 -10.59 -16.12 11.59
C ILE A 14 -11.47 -16.40 10.37
N ALA A 15 -12.62 -17.06 10.56
CA ALA A 15 -13.54 -17.37 9.48
C ALA A 15 -14.13 -16.10 8.83
N ILE A 16 -14.52 -15.10 9.63
CA ILE A 16 -14.98 -13.81 9.12
C ILE A 16 -13.87 -13.09 8.36
N VAL A 17 -12.68 -12.94 8.94
CA VAL A 17 -11.56 -12.26 8.27
C VAL A 17 -11.25 -12.93 6.94
N LYS A 18 -11.21 -14.27 6.91
CA LYS A 18 -10.98 -15.03 5.67
C LYS A 18 -12.10 -14.89 4.64
N ALA A 19 -13.35 -14.75 5.08
CA ALA A 19 -14.50 -14.62 4.18
C ALA A 19 -14.60 -13.24 3.53
N TYR A 20 -14.12 -12.19 4.20
CA TYR A 20 -14.21 -10.80 3.74
C TYR A 20 -12.86 -10.20 3.34
N GLN A 21 -11.74 -10.91 3.53
CA GLN A 21 -10.47 -10.49 2.97
C GLN A 21 -10.55 -10.54 1.45
N PRO A 22 -10.12 -9.46 0.75
CA PRO A 22 -9.99 -9.52 -0.69
C PRO A 22 -8.99 -10.60 -1.06
N SER A 23 -9.21 -11.23 -2.19
CA SER A 23 -8.26 -12.17 -2.77
C SER A 23 -6.92 -11.49 -3.03
N LEU A 24 -5.85 -12.30 -3.13
CA LEU A 24 -4.54 -11.79 -3.53
C LEU A 24 -4.61 -11.06 -4.87
N HIS A 25 -5.38 -11.61 -5.83
CA HIS A 25 -5.57 -10.99 -7.14
C HIS A 25 -6.22 -9.60 -7.05
N GLU A 26 -7.32 -9.47 -6.30
CA GLU A 26 -7.98 -8.17 -6.09
C GLU A 26 -7.07 -7.16 -5.37
N THR A 27 -6.26 -7.64 -4.43
CA THR A 27 -5.30 -6.81 -3.70
C THR A 27 -4.20 -6.30 -4.63
N LEU A 28 -3.64 -7.17 -5.47
CA LEU A 28 -2.63 -6.77 -6.47
C LEU A 28 -3.21 -5.78 -7.49
N LEU A 29 -4.44 -6.02 -7.96
CA LEU A 29 -5.11 -5.11 -8.89
C LEU A 29 -5.31 -3.71 -8.26
N ARG A 30 -5.77 -3.66 -7.00
CA ARG A 30 -5.90 -2.41 -6.24
C ARG A 30 -4.55 -1.72 -6.06
N LEU A 31 -3.51 -2.48 -5.72
CA LEU A 31 -2.16 -1.96 -5.57
C LEU A 31 -1.66 -1.35 -6.88
N GLU A 32 -1.87 -1.99 -8.03
CA GLU A 32 -1.47 -1.46 -9.33
C GLU A 32 -2.24 -0.21 -9.76
N GLN A 33 -3.54 -0.16 -9.46
CA GLN A 33 -4.43 0.93 -9.87
C GLN A 33 -4.42 2.13 -8.93
N ARG A 34 -3.88 2.00 -7.72
CA ARG A 34 -3.84 3.09 -6.73
C ARG A 34 -2.90 4.20 -7.16
N LEU A 35 -3.43 5.25 -7.78
CA LEU A 35 -2.68 6.48 -8.09
C LEU A 35 -2.96 7.54 -7.02
N GLN A 36 -2.00 8.43 -6.79
CA GLN A 36 -2.18 9.61 -5.96
C GLN A 36 -3.17 10.56 -6.66
N LEU A 37 -4.25 10.93 -5.98
CA LEU A 37 -5.26 11.85 -6.51
C LEU A 37 -4.76 13.29 -6.53
N CYS A 38 -5.35 14.17 -7.35
CA CYS A 38 -4.89 15.56 -7.52
C CYS A 38 -4.90 16.37 -6.21
N ASP A 39 -5.93 16.20 -5.40
CA ASP A 39 -6.21 16.85 -4.12
C ASP A 39 -5.71 16.05 -2.90
N GLU A 40 -5.18 14.86 -3.14
CA GLU A 40 -4.67 13.99 -2.09
C GLU A 40 -3.23 14.33 -1.69
N SER A 41 -2.98 14.35 -0.39
CA SER A 41 -1.64 14.55 0.18
C SER A 41 -0.74 13.35 -0.07
N VAL A 42 0.57 13.58 -0.16
CA VAL A 42 1.56 12.48 -0.26
C VAL A 42 1.45 11.53 0.94
N MET A 43 1.15 12.04 2.14
CA MET A 43 0.99 11.23 3.35
C MET A 43 -0.15 10.23 3.23
N ASP A 44 -1.33 10.68 2.84
CA ASP A 44 -2.52 9.83 2.75
C ASP A 44 -2.31 8.76 1.67
N TYR A 45 -1.80 9.17 0.52
CA TYR A 45 -1.40 8.25 -0.55
C TYR A 45 -0.39 7.20 -0.07
N TYR A 46 0.66 7.63 0.63
CA TYR A 46 1.71 6.76 1.13
C TYR A 46 1.15 5.69 2.07
N HIS A 47 0.35 6.08 3.07
CA HIS A 47 -0.19 5.14 4.05
C HIS A 47 -1.11 4.10 3.41
N ASP A 48 -1.99 4.52 2.50
CA ASP A 48 -2.84 3.61 1.75
C ASP A 48 -2.03 2.63 0.89
N LYS A 49 -1.03 3.14 0.19
CA LYS A 49 -0.19 2.32 -0.69
C LYS A 49 0.65 1.32 0.10
N ILE A 50 1.19 1.72 1.25
CA ILE A 50 1.88 0.80 2.19
C ILE A 50 0.94 -0.28 2.69
N HIS A 51 -0.28 0.09 3.08
CA HIS A 51 -1.27 -0.89 3.52
C HIS A 51 -1.56 -1.93 2.42
N LEU A 52 -1.75 -1.49 1.17
CA LEU A 52 -1.96 -2.40 0.03
C LEU A 52 -0.73 -3.29 -0.25
N CYS A 53 0.48 -2.76 -0.14
CA CYS A 53 1.71 -3.54 -0.27
C CYS A 53 1.76 -4.66 0.79
N LEU A 54 1.54 -4.33 2.06
CA LEU A 54 1.59 -5.29 3.16
C LEU A 54 0.43 -6.29 3.14
N GLN A 55 -0.71 -5.89 2.57
CA GLN A 55 -1.84 -6.77 2.34
C GLN A 55 -1.58 -7.78 1.21
N ALA A 56 -0.84 -7.37 0.17
CA ALA A 56 -0.44 -8.25 -0.92
C ALA A 56 0.67 -9.22 -0.48
N ASP A 57 1.67 -8.71 0.24
CA ASP A 57 2.78 -9.47 0.80
C ASP A 57 3.31 -8.78 2.07
N SER A 58 3.14 -9.42 3.23
CA SER A 58 3.59 -8.87 4.51
C SER A 58 5.11 -8.73 4.62
N ASN A 59 5.86 -9.44 3.77
CA ASN A 59 7.32 -9.41 3.71
C ASN A 59 7.83 -8.72 2.44
N MET A 60 7.00 -7.87 1.82
CA MET A 60 7.38 -7.15 0.60
C MET A 60 8.65 -6.31 0.85
N SER A 61 9.62 -6.45 -0.05
CA SER A 61 10.90 -5.76 0.10
C SER A 61 10.78 -4.24 -0.12
N SER A 62 11.61 -3.46 0.58
CA SER A 62 11.66 -2.00 0.43
C SER A 62 11.77 -1.53 -1.02
N PRO A 63 12.65 -2.10 -1.88
CA PRO A 63 12.73 -1.69 -3.28
C PRO A 63 11.41 -1.90 -4.05
N MET A 64 10.69 -2.98 -3.75
CA MET A 64 9.42 -3.28 -4.40
C MET A 64 8.31 -2.33 -3.93
N ILE A 65 8.29 -2.01 -2.63
CA ILE A 65 7.39 -0.99 -2.08
C ILE A 65 7.65 0.37 -2.74
N ILE A 66 8.92 0.78 -2.86
CA ILE A 66 9.31 2.04 -3.51
C ILE A 66 8.91 2.06 -4.97
N HIS A 67 9.05 0.93 -5.69
CA HIS A 67 8.55 0.81 -7.07
C HIS A 67 7.06 1.12 -7.15
N TYR A 68 6.23 0.49 -6.32
CA TYR A 68 4.79 0.73 -6.31
C TYR A 68 4.43 2.16 -5.89
N LEU A 69 5.11 2.70 -4.87
CA LEU A 69 4.95 4.09 -4.41
C LEU A 69 5.25 5.07 -5.54
N THR A 70 6.35 4.88 -6.26
CA THR A 70 6.78 5.75 -7.36
C THR A 70 5.82 5.64 -8.55
N LYS A 71 5.39 4.42 -8.90
CA LYS A 71 4.49 4.16 -10.03
C LYS A 71 3.15 4.89 -9.91
N GLY A 72 2.63 5.01 -8.69
CA GLY A 72 1.35 5.69 -8.43
C GLY A 72 1.47 7.17 -8.04
N LEU A 73 2.69 7.70 -7.87
CA LEU A 73 2.90 9.07 -7.41
C LEU A 73 2.44 10.10 -8.47
N LYS A 74 2.06 11.31 -8.04
CA LYS A 74 1.81 12.45 -8.95
C LYS A 74 3.02 12.68 -9.88
N GLN A 75 2.76 12.82 -11.17
CA GLN A 75 3.81 13.00 -12.18
C GLN A 75 4.75 14.17 -11.90
N SER A 76 4.24 15.26 -11.33
CA SER A 76 5.04 16.43 -10.93
C SER A 76 6.11 16.09 -9.89
N LEU A 77 5.86 15.12 -9.01
CA LEU A 77 6.76 14.74 -7.94
C LEU A 77 7.75 13.63 -8.36
N ILE A 78 7.38 12.79 -9.34
CA ILE A 78 8.17 11.61 -9.74
C ILE A 78 9.63 11.95 -10.03
N ALA A 79 9.88 12.97 -10.86
CA ALA A 79 11.24 13.33 -11.26
C ALA A 79 12.12 13.74 -10.07
N HIS A 80 11.53 14.45 -9.11
CA HIS A 80 12.22 14.94 -7.92
C HIS A 80 12.52 13.79 -6.95
N VAL A 81 11.54 12.91 -6.71
CA VAL A 81 11.69 11.76 -5.83
C VAL A 81 12.72 10.77 -6.38
N ILE A 82 12.65 10.44 -7.68
CA ILE A 82 13.61 9.52 -8.32
C ILE A 82 15.04 10.07 -8.21
N ARG A 83 15.24 11.38 -8.44
CA ARG A 83 16.57 12.01 -8.37
C ARG A 83 17.22 11.90 -7.00
N ARG A 84 16.42 11.90 -5.92
CA ARG A 84 16.94 11.75 -4.55
C ARG A 84 17.18 10.30 -4.14
N HIS A 85 16.78 9.32 -4.96
CA HIS A 85 17.05 7.89 -4.78
C HIS A 85 16.78 7.36 -3.35
N PRO A 86 15.54 7.48 -2.83
CA PRO A 86 15.20 6.92 -1.52
C PRO A 86 15.41 5.39 -1.51
N ALA A 87 16.00 4.87 -0.45
CA ALA A 87 16.29 3.44 -0.29
C ALA A 87 15.24 2.72 0.58
N THR A 88 14.52 3.48 1.40
CA THR A 88 13.47 2.96 2.30
C THR A 88 12.13 3.69 2.10
N PRO A 89 10.98 3.05 2.42
CA PRO A 89 9.69 3.73 2.34
C PRO A 89 9.58 5.00 3.20
N PRO A 90 10.13 5.06 4.44
CA PRO A 90 10.16 6.31 5.21
C PRO A 90 10.99 7.42 4.55
N GLU A 91 12.12 7.08 3.91
CA GLU A 91 12.90 8.05 3.14
C GLU A 91 12.13 8.57 1.92
N PHE A 92 11.44 7.68 1.21
CA PHE A 92 10.57 8.07 0.09
C PHE A 92 9.55 9.10 0.56
N LEU A 93 8.91 8.86 1.71
CA LEU A 93 7.90 9.77 2.24
C LEU A 93 8.49 11.15 2.56
N ALA A 94 9.63 11.20 3.26
CA ALA A 94 10.29 12.45 3.60
C ALA A 94 10.63 13.27 2.34
N VAL A 95 11.18 12.62 1.32
CA VAL A 95 11.52 13.26 0.05
C VAL A 95 10.28 13.78 -0.68
N ALA A 96 9.22 12.97 -0.77
CA ALA A 96 8.01 13.36 -1.48
C ALA A 96 7.25 14.49 -0.77
N GLN A 97 7.28 14.52 0.57
CA GLN A 97 6.69 15.60 1.36
C GLN A 97 7.45 16.92 1.26
N ASP A 98 8.77 16.87 1.16
CA ASP A 98 9.58 18.08 0.94
C ASP A 98 9.17 18.75 -0.38
N GLU A 99 9.00 17.96 -1.45
CA GLU A 99 8.67 18.46 -2.77
C GLU A 99 7.18 18.86 -2.90
N GLU A 100 6.27 18.28 -2.13
CA GLU A 100 4.85 18.68 -2.11
C GLU A 100 4.62 20.08 -1.51
N LYS A 101 5.56 20.58 -0.70
CA LYS A 101 5.47 21.90 -0.05
C LYS A 101 6.07 23.06 -0.85
N ILE A 102 6.75 22.75 -1.96
CA ILE A 102 7.44 23.72 -2.83
C ILE A 102 6.47 24.20 -3.91
#